data_AF-A0A937QDU6-F1
#
_entry.id   AF-A0A937QDU6-F1
#
_cell.length_a   1.000
_cell.length_b   1.000
_cell.length_c   1.000
_cell.angle_alpha   90.00
_cell.angle_beta   90.00
_cell.angle_gamma   90.00
#
_symmetry.space_group_name_H-M   'P 1'
#
loop_
_entity.id
_entity.type
_entity.pdbx_description
1 polymer ?
#
loop_
_entity_poly.entity_id
_entity_poly.type
_entity_poly.pdbx_seq_one_letter_code
_entity_poly.pdbx_strand_id
1 'polypeptide(L)'
;MKRVRKAYVALVAIAITVGALWYTNWSVTPKEITWEDVLSGAGRGGYQLISTEELWERYGKDPKDLLLVDTRQEWEYRTGHIRGALNFPIEPTWLSRWRKKGELETFLGPEKNRFIVFY
;
A
#
# COMPACT_ATOMS: atom_id res chain seq x y z
N MET A 1 3.76 52.55 19.48
CA MET A 1 4.50 51.84 18.40
C MET A 1 4.86 50.38 18.73
N LYS A 2 5.59 50.07 19.81
CA LYS A 2 6.02 48.68 20.13
C LYS A 2 4.86 47.66 20.33
N ARG A 3 3.74 48.08 20.93
CA ARG A 3 2.57 47.20 21.20
C ARG A 3 1.82 46.81 19.91
N VAL A 4 1.69 47.76 18.98
CA VAL A 4 1.04 47.56 17.67
C VAL A 4 1.84 46.59 16.80
N ARG A 5 3.18 46.70 16.81
CA ARG A 5 4.07 45.78 16.09
C ARG A 5 4.00 44.34 16.62
N LYS A 6 3.89 44.16 17.94
CA LYS A 6 3.69 42.83 18.56
C LYS A 6 2.34 42.22 18.19
N ALA A 7 1.27 43.01 18.17
CA ALA A 7 -0.06 42.56 17.74
C ALA A 7 -0.07 42.12 16.28
N TYR A 8 0.60 42.85 15.40
CA TYR A 8 0.72 42.48 13.98
C TYR A 8 1.46 41.15 13.78
N VAL A 9 2.58 40.95 14.48
CA VAL A 9 3.34 39.68 14.41
C VAL A 9 2.51 38.50 14.92
N ALA A 10 1.74 38.69 16.00
CA ALA A 10 0.85 37.66 16.51
C ALA A 10 -0.26 37.29 15.50
N LEU A 11 -0.86 38.30 14.84
CA LEU A 11 -1.87 38.06 13.80
C LEU A 11 -1.30 37.30 12.60
N VAL A 12 -0.09 37.64 12.16
CA VAL A 12 0.60 36.92 11.07
C VAL A 12 0.87 35.47 11.47
N ALA A 13 1.35 35.23 12.69
CA ALA A 13 1.60 33.87 13.18
C ALA A 13 0.30 33.04 13.24
N ILE A 14 -0.81 33.63 13.70
CA ILE A 14 -2.12 32.98 13.71
C ILE A 14 -2.58 32.67 12.29
N ALA A 15 -2.47 33.61 11.35
CA ALA A 15 -2.86 33.41 9.97
C ALA A 15 -2.05 32.29 9.29
N ILE A 16 -0.74 32.24 9.52
CA ILE A 16 0.12 31.15 9.03
C ILE A 16 -0.31 29.81 9.63
N THR A 17 -0.58 29.77 10.93
CA THR A 17 -1.00 28.53 11.61
C THR A 17 -2.34 28.03 11.09
N VAL A 18 -3.32 28.93 10.93
CA VAL A 18 -4.65 28.59 10.37
C VAL A 18 -4.52 28.14 8.91
N GLY A 19 -3.71 28.82 8.10
CA GLY A 19 -3.45 28.43 6.71
C GLY A 19 -2.76 27.07 6.60
N ALA A 20 -1.79 26.80 7.47
CA ALA A 20 -1.12 25.51 7.56
C ALA A 20 -2.10 24.40 7.97
N LEU A 21 -2.91 24.63 9.01
CA LEU A 21 -3.93 23.70 9.46
C LEU A 21 -4.95 23.40 8.36
N TRP A 22 -5.43 24.42 7.65
CA TRP A 22 -6.31 24.23 6.50
C TRP A 22 -5.64 23.36 5.44
N TYR A 23 -4.41 23.72 5.03
CA TYR A 23 -3.68 22.99 3.99
C TYR A 23 -3.45 21.52 4.35
N THR A 24 -3.06 21.24 5.59
CA THR A 24 -2.79 19.88 6.07
C THR A 24 -4.07 19.07 6.32
N ASN A 25 -5.17 19.74 6.66
CA ASN A 25 -6.45 19.10 6.97
C ASN A 25 -7.39 19.05 5.74
N TRP A 26 -6.94 19.53 4.58
CA TRP A 26 -7.68 19.37 3.34
C TRP A 26 -7.72 17.88 3.00
N SER A 27 -8.88 17.26 3.19
CA SER A 27 -9.11 15.87 2.82
C SER A 27 -8.88 15.70 1.33
N VAL A 28 -7.86 14.92 0.95
CA VAL A 28 -7.69 14.48 -0.43
C VAL A 28 -8.82 13.50 -0.71
N THR A 29 -9.76 13.87 -1.57
CA THR A 29 -10.81 12.94 -2.01
C THR A 29 -10.12 11.73 -2.65
N PRO A 30 -10.39 10.50 -2.18
CA PRO A 30 -9.82 9.32 -2.80
C PRO A 30 -10.17 9.31 -4.29
N LYS A 31 -9.18 9.07 -5.16
CA LYS A 31 -9.47 8.86 -6.58
C LYS A 31 -10.36 7.62 -6.69
N GLU A 32 -11.51 7.74 -7.34
CA GLU A 32 -12.32 6.57 -7.69
C GLU A 32 -11.51 5.70 -8.67
N ILE A 33 -11.22 4.46 -8.25
CA ILE A 33 -10.50 3.49 -9.07
C ILE A 33 -11.54 2.73 -9.89
N THR A 34 -11.46 2.86 -11.21
CA THR A 34 -12.33 2.09 -12.12
C THR A 34 -11.75 0.71 -12.38
N TRP A 35 -12.56 -0.22 -12.88
CA TRP A 35 -12.06 -1.55 -13.27
C TRP A 35 -11.00 -1.49 -14.37
N GLU A 36 -11.11 -0.52 -15.29
CA GLU A 36 -10.12 -0.29 -16.35
C GLU A 36 -8.77 0.18 -15.77
N ASP A 37 -8.78 0.99 -14.71
CA ASP A 37 -7.54 1.37 -14.00
C ASP A 37 -6.86 0.13 -13.40
N VAL A 38 -7.63 -0.84 -12.89
CA VAL A 38 -7.11 -2.09 -12.32
C VAL A 38 -6.50 -2.97 -13.41
N LEU A 39 -7.21 -3.17 -14.53
CA LEU A 39 -6.73 -3.95 -15.67
C LEU A 39 -5.46 -3.34 -16.28
N SER A 40 -5.44 -2.03 -16.51
CA SER A 40 -4.26 -1.32 -17.03
C SER A 40 -3.11 -1.29 -16.03
N GLY A 41 -3.39 -1.27 -14.72
CA GLY A 41 -2.41 -1.44 -13.66
C GLY A 41 -1.73 -2.80 -13.72
N ALA A 42 -2.53 -3.87 -13.81
CA ALA A 42 -2.04 -5.24 -13.95
C ALA A 42 -1.18 -5.42 -15.20
N GLY A 43 -1.65 -4.92 -16.35
CA GLY A 43 -0.90 -4.95 -17.61
C GLY A 43 0.45 -4.24 -17.53
N ARG A 44 0.50 -3.04 -16.93
CA ARG A 44 1.77 -2.30 -16.72
C ARG A 44 2.70 -3.01 -15.73
N GLY A 45 2.14 -3.65 -14.71
CA GLY A 45 2.89 -4.38 -13.69
C GLY A 45 3.37 -5.76 -14.13
N GLY A 46 2.86 -6.28 -15.26
CA GLY A 46 3.20 -7.61 -15.76
C GLY A 46 2.65 -8.75 -14.90
N TYR A 47 1.54 -8.52 -14.18
CA TYR A 47 0.87 -9.53 -13.37
C TYR A 47 -0.57 -9.74 -13.84
N GLN A 48 -1.16 -10.86 -13.43
CA GLN A 48 -2.56 -11.20 -13.70
C GLN A 48 -3.43 -10.90 -12.48
N LEU A 49 -4.70 -10.60 -12.74
CA LEU A 49 -5.71 -10.52 -11.69
C LEU A 49 -6.29 -11.91 -11.46
N ILE A 50 -6.65 -12.21 -10.22
CA ILE A 50 -7.31 -13.45 -9.83
C ILE A 50 -8.58 -13.09 -9.04
N SER A 51 -9.69 -13.80 -9.28
CA SER A 51 -10.91 -13.60 -8.50
C SER A 51 -10.84 -14.34 -7.17
N THR A 52 -11.70 -13.94 -6.24
CA THR A 52 -11.82 -14.62 -4.94
C THR A 52 -12.20 -16.09 -5.09
N GLU A 53 -13.10 -16.40 -6.02
CA GLU A 53 -13.58 -17.76 -6.31
C GLU A 53 -12.45 -18.62 -6.89
N GLU A 54 -11.71 -18.11 -7.88
CA GLU A 54 -10.59 -18.83 -8.47
C GLU A 54 -9.49 -19.08 -7.43
N LEU A 55 -9.18 -18.08 -6.61
CA LEU A 55 -8.20 -18.23 -5.54
C LEU A 55 -8.63 -19.30 -4.53
N TRP A 56 -9.90 -19.30 -4.13
CA TRP A 56 -10.46 -20.28 -3.20
C TRP A 56 -10.40 -21.71 -3.76
N GLU A 57 -10.76 -21.90 -5.03
CA GLU A 57 -10.69 -23.20 -5.69
C GLU A 57 -9.25 -23.73 -5.76
N ARG A 58 -8.28 -22.88 -6.12
CA ARG A 58 -6.86 -23.25 -6.16
C ARG A 58 -6.34 -23.59 -4.77
N TYR A 59 -6.66 -22.75 -3.79
CA TYR A 59 -6.29 -22.95 -2.39
C TYR A 59 -6.83 -24.27 -1.84
N GLY A 60 -8.04 -24.68 -2.23
CA GLY A 60 -8.64 -25.96 -1.80
C GLY A 60 -8.04 -27.21 -2.47
N LYS A 61 -7.47 -27.10 -3.68
CA LYS A 61 -6.95 -28.24 -4.45
C LYS A 61 -5.54 -28.64 -4.02
N ASP A 62 -4.60 -27.69 -4.08
CA ASP A 62 -3.22 -27.94 -3.66
C ASP A 62 -2.59 -26.66 -3.06
N PRO A 63 -2.63 -26.51 -1.73
CA PRO A 63 -2.02 -25.36 -1.07
C PRO A 63 -0.49 -25.28 -1.24
N LYS A 64 0.20 -26.37 -1.60
CA LYS A 64 1.67 -26.39 -1.64
C LYS A 64 2.24 -25.72 -2.89
N ASP A 65 1.49 -25.74 -3.98
CA ASP A 65 1.85 -25.10 -5.25
C ASP A 65 1.48 -23.61 -5.31
N LEU A 66 0.79 -23.11 -4.28
CA LEU A 66 0.34 -21.73 -4.15
C LEU A 66 1.10 -21.00 -3.03
N LEU A 67 1.89 -19.99 -3.40
CA LEU A 67 2.47 -19.06 -2.44
C LEU A 67 1.56 -17.83 -2.28
N LEU A 68 0.96 -17.70 -1.10
CA LEU A 68 0.22 -16.51 -0.72
C LEU A 68 1.16 -15.51 -0.03
N VAL A 69 1.16 -14.26 -0.51
CA VAL A 69 1.97 -13.18 0.06
C VAL A 69 1.08 -12.01 0.48
N ASP A 70 1.01 -11.78 1.78
CA ASP A 70 0.29 -10.65 2.38
C ASP A 70 1.21 -9.42 2.40
N THR A 71 0.85 -8.39 1.65
CA THR A 71 1.68 -7.18 1.49
C THR A 71 1.41 -6.10 2.54
N ARG A 72 0.44 -6.34 3.42
CA ARG A 72 0.00 -5.39 4.46
C ARG A 72 1.01 -5.28 5.60
N GLN A 73 0.75 -4.34 6.51
CA GLN A 73 1.59 -4.14 7.69
C GLN A 73 1.53 -5.35 8.62
N GLU A 74 2.61 -5.59 9.35
CA GLU A 74 2.74 -6.77 10.23
C GLU A 74 1.62 -6.84 11.30
N TRP A 75 1.18 -5.69 11.80
CA TRP A 75 0.09 -5.66 12.77
C TRP A 75 -1.25 -6.10 12.16
N GLU A 76 -1.53 -5.78 10.90
CA GLU A 76 -2.74 -6.24 10.19
C GLU A 76 -2.68 -7.75 9.95
N TYR A 77 -1.55 -8.24 9.48
CA TYR A 77 -1.31 -9.67 9.27
C TYR A 77 -1.57 -10.47 10.56
N ARG A 78 -1.07 -10.00 11.71
CA ARG A 78 -1.27 -10.66 13.01
C ARG A 78 -2.73 -10.71 13.47
N THR A 79 -3.55 -9.73 13.09
CA THR A 79 -4.98 -9.70 13.46
C THR A 79 -5.84 -10.66 12.63
N GLY A 80 -5.36 -11.07 11.45
CA GLY A 80 -6.04 -12.02 10.59
C GLY A 80 -5.47 -11.99 9.18
N HIS A 81 -5.18 -13.18 8.65
CA HIS A 81 -4.64 -13.38 7.30
C HIS A 81 -5.08 -14.74 6.76
N ILE A 82 -4.89 -14.95 5.46
CA ILE A 82 -5.20 -16.25 4.83
C ILE A 82 -4.20 -17.28 5.37
N ARG A 83 -4.70 -18.40 5.89
CA ARG A 83 -3.85 -19.43 6.51
C ARG A 83 -2.77 -19.91 5.53
N GLY A 84 -1.52 -19.90 5.98
CA GLY A 84 -0.37 -20.28 5.15
C GLY A 84 0.23 -19.14 4.33
N ALA A 85 -0.37 -17.94 4.32
CA ALA A 85 0.23 -16.77 3.72
C ALA A 85 1.47 -16.30 4.48
N LEU A 86 2.48 -15.84 3.75
CA LEU A 86 3.67 -15.20 4.29
C LEU A 86 3.51 -13.68 4.22
N ASN A 87 3.96 -12.95 5.25
CA ASN A 87 3.88 -11.50 5.25
C ASN A 87 5.13 -10.85 4.66
N PHE A 88 4.95 -9.94 3.71
CA PHE A 88 5.99 -9.08 3.17
C PHE A 88 5.50 -7.62 3.14
N PRO A 89 5.63 -6.87 4.26
CA PRO A 89 5.13 -5.51 4.34
C PRO A 89 5.83 -4.60 3.32
N ILE A 90 5.02 -3.94 2.50
CA ILE A 90 5.52 -3.02 1.49
C ILE A 90 4.56 -1.85 1.29
N GLU A 91 5.07 -0.62 1.38
CA GLU A 91 4.28 0.56 1.05
C GLU A 91 4.04 0.62 -0.47
N PRO A 92 2.87 1.09 -0.92
CA PRO A 92 2.50 1.16 -2.35
C PRO A 92 3.23 2.28 -3.12
N THR A 93 4.43 2.69 -2.67
CA THR A 93 5.23 3.75 -3.29
C THR A 93 6.30 3.17 -4.22
N TRP A 94 6.66 3.93 -5.26
CA TRP A 94 7.75 3.54 -6.17
C TRP A 94 9.09 3.38 -5.44
N LEU A 95 9.38 4.28 -4.49
CA LEU A 95 10.61 4.23 -3.70
C LEU A 95 10.68 2.96 -2.83
N SER A 96 9.57 2.59 -2.18
CA SER A 96 9.47 1.36 -1.40
C SER A 96 9.74 0.13 -2.25
N ARG A 97 9.09 0.03 -3.44
CA ARG A 97 9.32 -1.06 -4.40
C ARG A 97 10.78 -1.17 -4.84
N TRP A 98 11.42 -0.04 -5.13
CA TRP A 98 12.81 -0.05 -5.54
C TRP A 98 13.74 -0.51 -4.42
N ARG A 99 13.56 0.00 -3.19
CA ARG A 99 14.39 -0.35 -2.02
C ARG A 99 14.21 -1.81 -1.59
N LYS A 100 12.99 -2.35 -1.67
CA LYS A 100 12.66 -3.70 -1.20
C LYS A 100 12.85 -4.80 -2.23
N LYS A 101 13.28 -4.47 -3.46
CA LYS A 101 13.42 -5.45 -4.55
C LYS A 101 14.30 -6.65 -4.17
N GLY A 102 15.46 -6.42 -3.54
CA GLY A 102 16.38 -7.50 -3.14
C GLY A 102 15.86 -8.33 -1.97
N GLU A 103 15.21 -7.70 -0.98
CA GLU A 103 14.53 -8.39 0.12
C GLU A 103 13.41 -9.29 -0.42
N LEU A 104 12.63 -8.79 -1.38
CA LEU A 104 11.57 -9.55 -2.02
C LEU A 104 12.13 -10.75 -2.80
N GLU A 105 13.21 -10.56 -3.56
CA GLU A 105 13.83 -11.65 -4.31
C GLU A 105 14.31 -12.78 -3.39
N THR A 106 14.89 -12.42 -2.25
CA THR A 106 15.34 -13.36 -1.22
C THR A 106 14.14 -14.05 -0.56
N PHE A 107 13.10 -13.29 -0.22
CA PHE A 107 11.87 -13.78 0.39
C PHE A 107 11.14 -14.80 -0.51
N LEU A 108 11.08 -14.54 -1.82
CA LEU A 108 10.47 -15.45 -2.78
C LEU A 108 11.30 -16.74 -2.99
N GLY A 109 12.59 -16.72 -2.63
CA GLY A 109 13.48 -17.86 -2.74
C GLY A 109 13.87 -18.22 -4.18
N PRO A 110 14.55 -19.36 -4.38
CA PRO A 110 15.12 -19.75 -5.67
C PRO A 110 14.09 -20.31 -6.66
N GLU A 111 12.96 -20.83 -6.18
CA GLU A 111 11.93 -21.41 -7.04
C GLU A 111 11.06 -20.30 -7.65
N LYS A 112 11.35 -19.93 -8.90
CA LYS A 112 10.65 -18.84 -9.61
C LYS A 112 9.42 -19.30 -10.42
N ASN A 113 9.16 -20.60 -10.52
CA ASN A 113 8.06 -21.17 -11.32
C ASN A 113 6.80 -21.52 -10.51
N ARG A 114 6.78 -21.19 -9.21
CA ARG A 114 5.59 -21.40 -8.37
C ARG A 114 4.52 -20.35 -8.66
N PHE A 115 3.26 -20.70 -8.42
CA PHE A 115 2.16 -19.75 -8.55
C PHE A 115 2.12 -18.85 -7.31
N ILE A 116 2.25 -17.53 -7.49
CA ILE A 116 2.33 -16.56 -6.40
C ILE A 116 1.14 -15.61 -6.49
N VAL A 117 0.45 -15.42 -5.37
CA VAL A 117 -0.64 -14.45 -5.26
C VAL A 117 -0.28 -13.45 -4.18
N PHE A 118 -0.15 -12.18 -4.59
CA PHE A 118 -0.03 -11.06 -3.68
C PHE A 118 -1.42 -10.50 -3.36
N TYR A 119 -1.65 -10.18 -2.09
CA TYR A 119 -2.88 -9.53 -1.64
C TYR A 119 -2.63 -8.50 -0.55
#